data_AF-A0A0C2FLH8-F1
#
_entry.id   AF-A0A0C2FLH8-F1
#
_cell.length_a   1.000
_cell.length_b   1.000
_cell.length_c   1.000
_cell.angle_alpha   90.00
_cell.angle_beta   90.00
_cell.angle_gamma   90.00
#
_symmetry.space_group_name_H-M   'P 1'
#
loop_
_entity.id
_entity.type
_entity.pdbx_description
1 polymer ?
#
loop_
_entity_poly.entity_id
_entity_poly.type
_entity_poly.pdbx_seq_one_letter_code
_entity_poly.pdbx_strand_id
1 'polypeptide(L)' 'MKICKHVLDSQLEAIVSPTPNYRGFVKGCGIIDATYAARLLVESHEEKNRSVHLAFLDVEKAFDPT' A
#
# COMPACT_ATOMS: atom_id res chain seq x y z
N MET A 1 -14.66 -18.68 -11.83
CA MET A 1 -15.39 -18.44 -10.56
C MET A 1 -15.25 -16.99 -10.10
N LYS A 2 -15.86 -16.01 -10.80
CA LYS A 2 -15.72 -14.58 -10.41
C LYS A 2 -16.57 -14.22 -9.18
N ILE A 3 -17.75 -14.82 -9.05
CA ILE A 3 -18.69 -14.57 -7.95
C ILE A 3 -18.10 -15.03 -6.61
N CYS A 4 -17.56 -16.26 -6.55
CA CYS A 4 -16.93 -16.77 -5.33
C CYS A 4 -15.74 -15.91 -4.89
N LYS A 5 -14.93 -15.40 -5.84
CA LYS A 5 -13.82 -14.49 -5.53
C LYS A 5 -14.31 -13.22 -4.85
N HIS A 6 -15.34 -12.56 -5.40
CA HIS A 6 -15.92 -11.37 -4.77
C HIS A 6 -16.44 -11.64 -3.35
N VAL A 7 -17.08 -12.78 -3.12
CA VAL A 7 -17.57 -13.15 -1.78
C VAL A 7 -16.39 -13.31 -0.80
N LEU A 8 -15.32 -13.98 -1.22
CA LEU A 8 -14.12 -14.15 -0.41
C LEU A 8 -13.41 -12.82 -0.15
N ASP A 9 -13.26 -11.97 -1.17
CA ASP A 9 -12.63 -10.64 -1.05
C ASP A 9 -13.37 -9.79 0.01
N SER A 10 -14.71 -9.74 -0.05
CA SER A 10 -15.52 -9.01 0.95
C SER A 10 -15.41 -9.58 2.37
N GLN A 11 -15.30 -10.91 2.51
CA GLN A 11 -15.06 -11.52 3.82
C GLN A 11 -13.65 -11.22 4.34
N LEU A 12 -12.65 -11.22 3.46
CA LEU A 12 -11.27 -10.91 3.81
C LEU A 12 -11.14 -9.46 4.28
N GLU A 13 -11.80 -8.51 3.59
CA GLU A 13 -11.85 -7.09 3.99
C GLU A 13 -12.45 -6.90 5.40
N ALA A 14 -13.37 -7.77 5.82
CA ALA A 14 -13.98 -7.68 7.15
C ALA A 14 -13.07 -8.20 8.28
N ILE A 15 -12.09 -9.05 7.95
CA ILE A 15 -11.23 -9.74 8.92
C ILE A 15 -9.84 -9.11 8.96
N VAL A 16 -9.34 -8.65 7.80
CA VAL A 16 -7.99 -8.12 7.64
C VAL A 16 -8.03 -6.60 7.76
N SER A 17 -7.35 -6.07 8.78
CA SER A 17 -7.04 -4.65 8.87
C SER A 17 -5.66 -4.38 8.25
N PRO A 18 -5.57 -3.63 7.13
CA PRO A 18 -4.29 -3.24 6.57
C PRO A 18 -3.51 -2.34 7.52
N THR A 19 -2.19 -2.34 7.41
CA THR A 19 -1.37 -1.41 8.18
C THR A 19 -1.65 0.04 7.74
N PRO A 20 -1.51 1.04 8.63
CA PRO A 20 -1.84 2.44 8.31
C PRO A 20 -1.09 3.03 7.11
N ASN A 21 0.07 2.47 6.76
CA ASN A 21 0.91 2.93 5.66
C ASN A 21 0.69 2.12 4.36
N TYR A 22 -0.14 1.07 4.41
CA TYR A 22 -0.53 0.33 3.23
C TYR A 22 -1.53 1.15 2.40
N ARG A 23 -1.28 1.22 1.09
CA ARG A 23 -2.05 2.05 0.15
C ARG A 23 -2.56 1.26 -1.06
N GLY A 24 -1.95 0.13 -1.39
CA GLY A 24 -2.34 -0.69 -2.55
C GLY A 24 -3.66 -1.43 -2.30
N PHE A 25 -4.53 -1.55 -3.30
CA PHE A 25 -5.79 -2.30 -3.18
C PHE A 25 -6.70 -1.90 -2.00
N VAL A 26 -6.55 -0.69 -1.46
CA VAL A 26 -7.42 -0.16 -0.40
C VAL A 26 -8.52 0.68 -1.03
N LYS A 27 -9.78 0.41 -0.69
CA LYS A 27 -10.93 1.18 -1.19
C LYS A 27 -10.79 2.66 -0.83
N GLY A 28 -10.90 3.53 -1.83
CA GLY A 28 -10.77 4.98 -1.65
C GLY A 28 -9.33 5.48 -1.52
N CYS A 29 -8.33 4.62 -1.75
CA CYS A 29 -6.92 5.00 -1.79
C CYS A 29 -6.33 4.70 -3.17
N GLY A 30 -5.76 5.73 -3.81
CA GLY A 30 -5.15 5.64 -5.12
C GLY A 30 -3.62 5.81 -5.10
N ILE A 31 -3.03 5.71 -6.29
CA ILE A 31 -1.60 5.96 -6.51
C ILE A 31 -1.22 7.38 -6.07
N ILE A 32 -2.10 8.37 -6.29
CA ILE A 32 -1.87 9.75 -5.88
C ILE A 32 -1.70 9.85 -4.36
N ASP A 33 -2.54 9.16 -3.58
CA ASP A 33 -2.45 9.17 -2.12
C ASP A 33 -1.16 8.51 -1.61
N ALA A 34 -0.74 7.42 -2.27
CA ALA A 34 0.53 6.76 -1.96
C ALA A 34 1.73 7.67 -2.23
N THR A 35 1.77 8.31 -3.41
CA THR A 35 2.81 9.27 -3.78
C THR A 35 2.83 10.47 -2.86
N TYR A 36 1.66 11.02 -2.53
CA TYR A 36 1.54 12.15 -1.62
C TYR A 36 2.01 11.81 -0.21
N ALA A 37 1.68 10.62 0.31
CA ALA A 37 2.17 10.15 1.61
C ALA A 37 3.70 10.00 1.63
N ALA A 38 4.30 9.44 0.58
CA ALA A 38 5.75 9.33 0.46
C ALA A 38 6.42 10.72 0.43
N ARG A 39 5.83 11.66 -0.32
CA ARG A 39 6.30 13.05 -0.37
C ARG A 39 6.25 13.72 1.00
N LEU A 40 5.10 13.67 1.69
CA LEU A 40 4.94 14.22 3.04
C LEU A 40 5.98 13.65 4.01
N LEU A 41 6.27 12.36 3.91
CA LEU A 41 7.28 11.72 4.75
C LEU A 41 8.67 12.33 4.51
N VAL A 42 9.08 12.49 3.25
CA VAL A 42 10.38 13.12 2.91
C VAL A 42 10.43 14.57 3.40
N GLU A 43 9.44 15.39 3.04
CA GLU A 43 9.38 16.81 3.39
C GLU A 43 9.42 17.01 4.91
N SER A 44 8.66 16.21 5.68
CA SER A 44 8.62 16.32 7.15
C SER A 44 9.94 15.98 7.85
N HIS A 45 10.83 15.22 7.20
CA HIS A 45 12.16 14.92 7.73
C HIS A 45 13.16 15.99 7.32
N GLU A 46 13.07 16.52 6.09
CA GLU A 46 13.85 17.67 5.64
C GLU A 46 13.61 18.89 6.54
N GLU A 47 12.35 19.19 6.87
CA GLU A 47 11.97 20.27 7.79
C GLU A 47 12.62 20.12 9.18
N LYS A 48 12.84 18.87 9.62
CA LYS A 48 13.47 18.55 10.91
C LYS A 48 14.99 18.39 10.80
N ASN A 49 15.56 18.69 9.63
CA ASN A 49 16.97 18.52 9.30
C ASN A 49 17.47 17.08 9.58
N ARG A 50 16.60 16.09 9.32
CA ARG A 50 16.90 14.66 9.46
C ARG A 50 17.18 14.08 8.08
N SER A 51 18.22 13.26 7.99
CA SER A 51 18.49 12.52 6.76
C SER A 51 17.37 11.51 6.47
N VAL A 52 17.01 11.40 5.20
CA VAL A 52 16.10 10.37 4.68
C VAL A 52 16.85 9.57 3.64
N HIS A 53 16.75 8.24 3.74
CA HIS A 53 17.20 7.33 2.70
C HIS A 53 15.98 6.52 2.25
N LEU A 54 15.74 6.50 0.95
CA LEU A 54 14.64 5.76 0.34
C LEU A 54 15.19 4.59 -0.48
N ALA A 55 14.57 3.42 -0.34
CA ALA A 55 14.84 2.25 -1.15
C ALA A 55 13.56 1.85 -1.90
N PHE A 56 13.72 1.54 -3.19
CA PHE A 56 12.65 0.96 -3.99
C PHE A 56 12.73 -0.56 -3.89
N LEU A 57 11.63 -1.17 -3.48
CA LEU A 57 11.50 -2.60 -3.27
C LEU A 57 10.34 -3.10 -4.14
N ASP A 58 10.58 -4.17 -4.88
CA ASP A 58 9.55 -4.87 -5.65
C ASP A 58 9.75 -6.38 -5.51
N VAL A 59 8.68 -7.16 -5.69
CA VAL A 59 8.70 -8.62 -5.57
C VAL A 59 8.56 -9.22 -6.97
N GLU A 60 9.57 -9.95 -7.42
CA GLU A 60 9.52 -10.65 -8.70
C GLU A 60 8.39 -11.69 -8.67
N LYS A 61 7.46 -11.58 -9.64
CA LYS A 61 6.35 -12.53 -9.83
C LYS A 61 5.43 -12.70 -8.60
N ALA A 62 5.08 -11.60 -7.94
CA ALA A 62 4.26 -11.61 -6.72
C ALA A 62 2.91 -12.37 -6.80
N PHE A 63 2.36 -12.58 -7.99
CA PHE A 63 1.09 -13.26 -8.21
C PHE A 63 1.20 -14.56 -9.01
N ASP A 64 2.38 -14.93 -9.51
CA ASP A 64 2.51 -16.16 -10.27
C ASP A 64 2.42 -17.36 -9.31
N PRO A 65 1.72 -18.44 -9.69
CA PRO A 65 1.78 -19.68 -8.94
C PRO A 65 3.21 -20.23 -8.97
N THR A 66 3.64 -20.76 -7.83
CA THR A 66 4.94 -21.42 -7.66
C THR A 66 4.98 -22.78 -8.34
#